data_AF-A0A6G7CKS2-F1
#
_entry.id   AF-A0A6G7CKS2-F1
#
_cell.length_a   1.000
_cell.length_b   1.000
_cell.length_c   1.000
_cell.angle_alpha   90.00
_cell.angle_beta   90.00
_cell.angle_gamma   90.00
#
_symmetry.space_group_name_H-M   'P 1'
#
loop_
_entity.id
_entity.type
_entity.pdbx_description
1 polymer ?
#
loop_
_entity_poly.entity_id
_entity_poly.type
_entity_poly.pdbx_seq_one_letter_code
_entity_poly.pdbx_strand_id
1 'polypeptide(L)'
;MLNEIRAIELFRSGTVLAKAKHILACNPLRNKAKAKRLDEYLSQYKTCEPPPDFLIRKLDELIKDSDVLNGDEDNAYIRSCVRRYQRGIPIHLGRLMKYQRSLETGEANLQHLIGMGLISIDDENRIQVIGDPAFFLSGPELTLWPRNPDGTLVTERSKLKDVKVELAQRMYFSMMYTRYKNILRLQVDFRGKHHEWPNPFGSSTGREAPKGSSFNYLSKTIRNHLLHPKKGDQIFVLDYSSQEPASLAALTGDHELWAAYLKGDLYLELQSRSAAFAELDRASFKRLCIAHLYGITPSGIRKKYRVSPTVAAIWDRELRVIFPRENAYLDQKVQEARKQGYAEVFGFRRAVDTDTKTSTLRNFYVQAVCSYMLRKLCIKLEQLNIPLIFAIHDCIGVQTHATDSETYALAEKAMADVSEEVLGEGYRLRCDCEYHVINNH
;
A
#
# COMPACT_ATOMS: atom_id res chain seq x y z
N MET A 1 27.97 2.34 22.47
CA MET A 1 28.50 0.96 22.39
C MET A 1 27.42 -0.11 22.13
N LEU A 2 26.60 -0.56 23.09
CA LEU A 2 25.60 -1.64 22.86
C LEU A 2 24.54 -1.32 21.78
N ASN A 3 24.01 -0.09 21.76
CA ASN A 3 23.07 0.34 20.73
C ASN A 3 23.69 0.47 19.34
N GLU A 4 24.98 0.82 19.26
CA GLU A 4 25.71 0.92 17.99
C GLU A 4 26.04 -0.46 17.43
N ILE A 5 26.49 -1.39 18.28
CA ILE A 5 26.70 -2.79 17.90
C ILE A 5 25.40 -3.38 17.34
N ARG A 6 24.29 -3.20 18.05
CA ARG A 6 22.97 -3.65 17.58
C ARG A 6 22.56 -2.98 16.27
N ALA A 7 22.85 -1.69 16.07
CA ALA A 7 22.55 -1.01 14.81
C ALA A 7 23.39 -1.56 13.64
N ILE A 8 24.66 -1.89 13.88
CA ILE A 8 25.55 -2.52 12.89
C ILE A 8 25.05 -3.91 12.51
N GLU A 9 24.63 -4.72 13.49
CA GLU A 9 24.04 -6.04 13.25
C GLU A 9 22.74 -5.94 12.45
N LEU A 10 21.82 -5.06 12.85
CA LEU A 10 20.57 -4.81 12.11
C LEU A 10 20.84 -4.34 10.68
N PHE A 11 21.82 -3.47 10.49
CA PHE A 11 22.24 -3.01 9.17
C PHE A 11 22.75 -4.18 8.32
N ARG A 12 23.69 -4.98 8.84
CA ARG A 12 24.24 -6.15 8.13
C ARG A 12 23.13 -7.13 7.74
N SER A 13 22.29 -7.52 8.70
CA SER A 13 21.19 -8.46 8.49
C SER A 13 20.17 -7.91 7.50
N GLY A 14 19.84 -6.63 7.60
CA GLY A 14 19.00 -5.92 6.65
C GLY A 14 19.56 -5.91 5.23
N THR A 15 20.87 -5.65 5.08
CA THR A 15 21.55 -5.63 3.78
C THR A 15 21.54 -7.00 3.11
N VAL A 16 21.86 -8.07 3.83
CA VAL A 16 21.82 -9.43 3.27
C VAL A 16 20.41 -9.80 2.80
N LEU A 17 19.39 -9.48 3.60
CA LEU A 17 18.00 -9.73 3.22
C LEU A 17 17.58 -8.91 1.99
N ALA A 18 17.92 -7.61 1.96
CA ALA A 18 17.63 -6.71 0.85
C ALA A 18 18.26 -7.20 -0.46
N LYS A 19 19.55 -7.56 -0.43
CA LYS A 19 20.27 -8.13 -1.58
C LYS A 19 19.63 -9.43 -2.06
N ALA A 20 19.35 -10.36 -1.15
CA ALA A 20 18.71 -11.63 -1.48
C ALA A 20 17.34 -11.42 -2.15
N LYS A 21 16.50 -10.54 -1.61
CA LYS A 21 15.20 -10.19 -2.19
C LYS A 21 15.34 -9.51 -3.55
N HIS A 22 16.26 -8.55 -3.65
CA HIS A 22 16.52 -7.85 -4.90
C HIS A 22 17.02 -8.81 -5.99
N ILE A 23 17.93 -9.74 -5.67
CA ILE A 23 18.37 -10.76 -6.62
C ILE A 23 17.18 -11.60 -7.08
N LEU A 24 16.36 -12.10 -6.15
CA LEU A 24 15.21 -12.93 -6.52
C LEU A 24 14.17 -12.16 -7.37
N ALA A 25 13.91 -10.90 -7.03
CA ALA A 25 12.86 -10.09 -7.67
C ALA A 25 13.30 -9.40 -8.97
N CYS A 26 14.55 -8.92 -9.01
CA CYS A 26 15.09 -8.02 -10.02
C CYS A 26 16.24 -8.64 -10.83
N ASN A 27 17.02 -9.59 -10.30
CA ASN A 27 18.17 -10.17 -11.02
C ASN A 27 18.11 -11.71 -11.01
N PRO A 28 17.19 -12.33 -11.79
CA PRO A 28 16.94 -13.75 -11.71
C PRO A 28 18.23 -14.53 -11.96
N LEU A 29 18.62 -15.34 -10.97
CA LEU A 29 19.84 -16.12 -11.02
C LEU A 29 19.80 -17.08 -12.21
N ARG A 30 20.85 -17.04 -13.05
CA ARG A 30 21.03 -18.03 -14.14
C ARG A 30 21.01 -19.47 -13.62
N ASN A 31 21.44 -19.68 -12.37
CA ASN A 31 21.38 -20.96 -11.69
C ASN A 31 20.01 -21.16 -11.03
N LYS A 32 19.14 -21.96 -11.68
CA LYS A 32 17.79 -22.28 -11.20
C LYS A 32 17.77 -22.98 -9.83
N ALA A 33 18.75 -23.83 -9.52
CA ALA A 33 18.82 -24.50 -8.22
C ALA A 33 19.13 -23.50 -7.10
N LYS A 34 20.03 -22.55 -7.37
CA LYS A 34 20.36 -21.44 -6.47
C LYS A 34 19.15 -20.52 -6.26
N ALA A 35 18.44 -20.17 -7.35
CA ALA A 35 17.20 -19.39 -7.29
C ALA A 35 16.13 -20.06 -6.41
N LYS A 36 15.92 -21.37 -6.60
CA LYS A 36 14.97 -22.16 -5.83
C LYS A 36 15.32 -22.17 -4.34
N ARG A 37 16.58 -22.42 -3.98
CA ARG A 37 17.03 -22.37 -2.58
C ARG A 37 16.87 -20.99 -1.95
N LEU A 38 17.16 -19.94 -2.72
CA LEU A 38 16.99 -18.56 -2.28
C LEU A 38 15.51 -18.27 -1.96
N ASP A 39 14.60 -18.66 -2.86
CA ASP A 39 13.16 -18.54 -2.64
C ASP A 39 12.69 -19.36 -1.44
N GLU A 40 13.13 -20.62 -1.31
CA GLU A 40 12.82 -21.49 -0.16
C GLU A 40 13.21 -20.83 1.17
N TYR A 41 14.41 -20.26 1.30
CA TYR A 41 14.83 -19.58 2.53
C TYR A 41 14.08 -18.26 2.75
N LEU A 42 13.88 -17.47 1.71
CA LEU A 42 13.16 -16.21 1.80
C LEU A 42 11.67 -16.40 2.11
N SER A 43 11.07 -17.55 1.76
CA SER A 43 9.69 -17.91 2.08
C SER A 43 9.47 -18.23 3.56
N GLN A 44 10.54 -18.62 4.28
CA GLN A 44 10.52 -18.89 5.71
C GLN A 44 10.46 -17.60 6.55
N TYR A 45 10.88 -16.47 5.98
CA TYR A 45 10.83 -15.17 6.65
C TYR A 45 9.40 -14.60 6.63
N LYS A 46 8.70 -14.77 7.76
CA LYS A 46 7.27 -14.40 7.92
C LYS A 46 6.99 -13.47 9.10
N THR A 47 8.03 -12.89 9.71
CA THR A 47 7.93 -12.08 10.94
C THR A 47 8.13 -10.59 10.68
N CYS A 48 7.55 -9.73 11.52
CA CYS A 48 7.82 -8.30 11.56
C CYS A 48 9.20 -7.98 12.17
N GLU A 49 9.85 -8.96 12.82
CA GLU A 49 11.19 -8.80 13.37
C GLU A 49 12.26 -8.75 12.27
N PRO A 50 13.43 -8.15 12.55
CA PRO A 50 14.60 -8.26 11.69
C PRO A 50 14.95 -9.73 11.39
N PRO A 51 15.52 -10.02 10.23
CA PRO A 51 15.83 -11.39 9.83
C PRO A 51 16.81 -12.05 10.81
N PRO A 52 16.54 -13.29 11.27
CA PRO A 52 17.37 -13.96 12.26
C PRO A 52 18.71 -14.41 11.67
N ASP A 53 19.76 -14.46 12.49
CA ASP A 53 21.13 -14.80 12.07
C ASP A 53 21.25 -16.08 11.25
N PHE A 54 20.50 -17.12 11.62
CA PHE A 54 20.50 -18.38 10.88
C PHE A 54 20.06 -18.21 9.42
N LEU A 55 19.01 -17.42 9.19
CA LEU A 55 18.55 -17.10 7.85
C LEU A 55 19.61 -16.28 7.11
N ILE A 56 20.19 -15.29 7.79
CA ILE A 56 21.22 -14.42 7.21
C ILE A 56 22.43 -15.21 6.74
N ARG A 57 22.97 -16.14 7.54
CA ARG A 57 24.10 -16.99 7.13
C ARG A 57 23.79 -17.77 5.84
N LYS A 58 22.62 -18.39 5.78
CA LYS A 58 22.16 -19.14 4.60
C LYS A 58 21.99 -18.28 3.36
N LEU A 59 21.44 -17.07 3.52
CA LEU A 59 21.27 -16.14 2.42
C LEU A 59 22.63 -15.62 1.94
N ASP A 60 23.50 -15.23 2.85
CA ASP A 60 24.84 -14.68 2.57
C ASP A 60 25.69 -15.66 1.75
N GLU A 61 25.67 -16.95 2.09
CA GLU A 61 26.32 -18.00 1.29
C GLU A 61 25.84 -18.05 -0.17
N LEU A 62 24.55 -17.78 -0.39
CA LEU A 62 23.98 -17.74 -1.73
C LEU A 62 24.25 -16.40 -2.43
N ILE A 63 24.52 -15.30 -1.74
CA ILE A 63 24.62 -13.99 -2.40
C ILE A 63 26.01 -13.36 -2.34
N LYS A 64 26.99 -14.00 -1.68
CA LYS A 64 28.34 -13.48 -1.45
C LYS A 64 29.07 -12.96 -2.70
N ASP A 65 28.79 -13.54 -3.86
CA ASP A 65 29.43 -13.18 -5.14
C ASP A 65 28.68 -12.04 -5.87
N SER A 66 27.65 -11.46 -5.26
CA SER A 66 26.80 -10.44 -5.88
C SER A 66 27.22 -9.02 -5.49
N ASP A 67 27.24 -8.14 -6.48
CA ASP A 67 27.57 -6.73 -6.36
C ASP A 67 26.34 -5.79 -6.27
N VAL A 68 25.13 -6.34 -6.18
CA VAL A 68 23.89 -5.53 -6.12
C VAL A 68 23.74 -4.83 -4.76
N LEU A 69 23.06 -3.68 -4.77
CA LEU A 69 22.76 -2.88 -3.58
C LEU A 69 23.99 -2.54 -2.72
N ASN A 70 25.11 -2.20 -3.38
CA ASN A 70 26.37 -1.80 -2.74
C ASN A 70 26.59 -0.28 -2.73
N GLY A 71 25.68 0.51 -3.31
CA GLY A 71 25.83 1.95 -3.41
C GLY A 71 25.60 2.67 -2.07
N ASP A 72 26.17 3.87 -1.95
CA ASP A 72 25.99 4.73 -0.77
C ASP A 72 24.52 5.04 -0.50
N GLU A 73 23.73 5.22 -1.56
CA GLU A 73 22.30 5.47 -1.45
C GLU A 73 21.53 4.23 -0.92
N ASP A 74 21.91 3.02 -1.36
CA ASP A 74 21.28 1.78 -0.88
C ASP A 74 21.55 1.60 0.62
N ASN A 75 22.81 1.83 1.01
CA ASN A 75 23.26 1.78 2.39
C ASN A 75 22.55 2.84 3.25
N ALA A 76 22.40 4.07 2.75
CA ALA A 76 21.68 5.13 3.43
C ALA A 76 20.20 4.76 3.65
N TYR A 77 19.56 4.15 2.65
CA TYR A 77 18.17 3.71 2.77
C TYR A 77 18.00 2.59 3.80
N ILE A 78 18.87 1.57 3.77
CA ILE A 78 18.84 0.47 4.76
C ILE A 78 19.10 1.02 6.17
N ARG A 79 19.99 2.00 6.33
CA ARG A 79 20.18 2.69 7.62
C ARG A 79 18.93 3.44 8.08
N SER A 80 18.18 4.07 7.18
CA SER A 80 16.86 4.64 7.53
C SER A 80 15.90 3.57 8.02
N CYS A 81 15.86 2.38 7.40
CA CYS A 81 15.05 1.26 7.88
C CYS A 81 15.44 0.81 9.29
N VAL A 82 16.75 0.74 9.59
CA VAL A 82 17.26 0.42 10.94
C VAL A 82 16.78 1.46 11.96
N ARG A 83 16.90 2.75 11.64
CA ARG A 83 16.46 3.83 12.54
C ARG A 83 14.96 3.80 12.78
N ARG A 84 14.15 3.62 11.73
CA ARG A 84 12.69 3.47 11.85
C ARG A 84 12.32 2.27 12.73
N TYR A 85 12.94 1.12 12.50
CA TYR A 85 12.75 -0.06 13.33
C TYR A 85 13.08 0.22 14.79
N GLN A 86 14.21 0.90 15.08
CA GLN A 86 14.61 1.24 16.45
C GLN A 86 13.67 2.27 17.11
N ARG A 87 13.19 3.26 16.35
CA ARG A 87 12.25 4.26 16.83
C ARG A 87 10.91 3.63 17.19
N GLY A 88 10.42 2.68 16.38
CA GLY A 88 9.13 2.03 16.56
C GLY A 88 7.94 2.98 16.32
N ILE A 89 6.78 2.39 16.05
CA ILE A 89 5.54 3.11 15.74
C ILE A 89 4.70 3.21 17.02
N PRO A 90 4.38 4.41 17.52
CA PRO A 90 3.57 4.58 18.72
C PRO A 90 2.11 4.14 18.51
N ILE A 91 1.64 3.19 19.32
CA ILE A 91 0.31 2.58 19.23
C ILE A 91 -0.45 2.73 20.55
N HIS A 92 -1.70 3.15 20.47
CA HIS A 92 -2.60 3.18 21.62
C HIS A 92 -3.02 1.75 22.02
N LEU A 93 -2.39 1.19 23.05
CA LEU A 93 -2.63 -0.19 23.49
C LEU A 93 -4.12 -0.47 23.82
N GLY A 94 -4.79 0.43 24.54
CA GLY A 94 -6.23 0.26 24.85
C GLY A 94 -7.14 0.18 23.62
N ARG A 95 -6.90 0.99 22.58
CA ARG A 95 -7.65 0.94 21.31
C ARG A 95 -7.35 -0.35 20.56
N LEU A 96 -6.07 -0.77 20.52
CA LEU A 96 -5.67 -2.04 19.93
C LEU A 96 -6.38 -3.22 20.60
N MET A 97 -6.30 -3.32 21.93
CA MET A 97 -6.94 -4.41 22.69
C MET A 97 -8.45 -4.45 22.50
N LYS A 98 -9.12 -3.28 22.49
CA LYS A 98 -10.55 -3.18 22.20
C LYS A 98 -10.88 -3.68 20.79
N TYR A 99 -10.06 -3.32 19.81
CA TYR A 99 -10.24 -3.74 18.42
C TYR A 99 -9.99 -5.25 18.25
N GLN A 100 -8.93 -5.78 18.87
CA GLN A 100 -8.62 -7.22 18.88
C GLN A 100 -9.75 -8.04 19.48
N ARG A 101 -10.25 -7.65 20.66
CA ARG A 101 -11.40 -8.30 21.30
C ARG A 101 -12.66 -8.30 20.42
N SER A 102 -12.91 -7.20 19.68
CA SER A 102 -14.05 -7.14 18.76
C SER A 102 -13.95 -8.15 17.61
N LEU A 103 -12.73 -8.52 17.18
CA LEU A 103 -12.52 -9.44 16.07
C LEU A 103 -12.58 -10.92 16.48
N GLU A 104 -12.28 -11.26 17.73
CA GLU A 104 -12.42 -12.63 18.26
C GLU A 104 -13.85 -13.16 18.06
N THR A 105 -14.85 -12.29 18.27
CA THR A 105 -16.26 -12.63 17.99
C THR A 105 -16.52 -12.91 16.51
N GLY A 106 -15.79 -12.25 15.61
CA GLY A 106 -15.92 -12.42 14.17
C GLY A 106 -15.42 -13.78 13.65
N GLU A 107 -14.42 -14.38 14.31
CA GLU A 107 -13.93 -15.72 13.97
C GLU A 107 -14.99 -16.79 14.25
N ALA A 108 -15.57 -16.76 15.45
CA ALA A 108 -16.65 -17.67 15.84
C ALA A 108 -17.86 -17.53 14.91
N ASN A 109 -18.25 -16.29 14.59
CA ASN A 109 -19.31 -16.01 13.63
C ASN A 109 -18.99 -16.57 12.24
N LEU A 110 -17.75 -16.42 11.76
CA LEU A 110 -17.33 -16.94 10.46
C LEU A 110 -17.48 -18.47 10.38
N GLN A 111 -16.97 -19.19 11.39
CA GLN A 111 -17.07 -20.65 11.42
C GLN A 111 -18.53 -21.13 11.45
N HIS A 112 -19.38 -20.46 12.22
CA HIS A 112 -20.80 -20.75 12.27
C HIS A 112 -21.50 -20.53 10.91
N LEU A 113 -21.24 -19.38 10.25
CA LEU A 113 -21.85 -19.04 8.96
C LEU A 113 -21.39 -19.96 7.82
N ILE A 114 -20.15 -20.47 7.88
CA ILE A 114 -19.65 -21.53 6.98
C ILE A 114 -20.41 -22.84 7.24
N GLY A 115 -20.57 -23.24 8.51
CA GLY A 115 -21.33 -24.43 8.89
C GLY A 115 -22.80 -24.38 8.46
N MET A 116 -23.40 -23.18 8.41
CA MET A 116 -24.74 -22.96 7.88
C MET A 116 -24.83 -23.04 6.35
N GLY A 117 -23.70 -23.07 5.64
CA GLY A 117 -23.67 -22.97 4.17
C GLY A 117 -24.05 -21.58 3.64
N LEU A 118 -24.03 -20.54 4.48
CA LEU A 118 -24.38 -19.18 4.06
C LEU A 118 -23.19 -18.46 3.41
N ILE A 119 -21.98 -18.73 3.91
CA ILE A 119 -20.74 -18.10 3.45
C ILE A 119 -19.69 -19.16 3.13
N SER A 120 -18.85 -18.88 2.14
CA SER A 120 -17.57 -19.58 1.90
C SER A 120 -16.40 -18.60 1.85
N ILE A 121 -15.18 -19.12 1.95
CA ILE A 121 -13.94 -18.36 1.77
C ILE A 121 -13.28 -18.90 0.50
N ASP A 122 -12.97 -18.02 -0.45
CA ASP A 122 -12.22 -18.39 -1.64
C ASP A 122 -10.71 -18.50 -1.38
N ASP A 123 -9.96 -19.00 -2.36
CA ASP A 123 -8.50 -19.17 -2.28
C ASP A 123 -7.76 -17.84 -2.03
N GLU A 124 -8.41 -16.70 -2.30
CA GLU A 124 -7.87 -15.36 -2.06
C GLU A 124 -8.27 -14.81 -0.68
N ASN A 125 -8.76 -15.66 0.23
CA ASN A 125 -9.28 -15.30 1.56
C ASN A 125 -10.44 -14.28 1.49
N ARG A 126 -11.27 -14.28 0.44
CA ARG A 126 -12.45 -13.42 0.38
C ARG A 126 -13.69 -14.20 0.75
N ILE A 127 -14.54 -13.56 1.55
CA ILE A 127 -15.85 -14.07 1.89
C ILE A 127 -16.78 -13.94 0.68
N GLN A 128 -17.38 -15.06 0.29
CA GLN A 128 -18.45 -15.14 -0.68
C GLN A 128 -19.73 -15.53 0.05
N VAL A 129 -20.82 -14.82 -0.23
CA VAL A 129 -22.15 -15.23 0.26
C VAL A 129 -22.72 -16.19 -0.77
N ILE A 130 -22.88 -17.46 -0.38
CA ILE A 130 -23.29 -18.55 -1.27
C ILE A 130 -24.71 -19.05 -1.00
N GLY A 131 -25.24 -18.81 0.20
CA GLY A 131 -26.63 -19.06 0.56
C GLY A 131 -27.47 -17.79 0.52
N ASP A 132 -28.79 -17.92 0.44
CA ASP A 132 -29.70 -16.79 0.59
C ASP A 132 -29.94 -16.53 2.09
N PRO A 133 -29.54 -15.35 2.65
CA PRO A 133 -29.78 -15.03 4.04
C PRO A 133 -31.26 -15.10 4.42
N ALA A 134 -32.19 -14.92 3.46
CA ALA A 134 -33.62 -14.92 3.72
C ALA A 134 -34.14 -16.22 4.34
N PHE A 135 -33.49 -17.36 4.07
CA PHE A 135 -33.86 -18.67 4.65
C PHE A 135 -33.64 -18.75 6.17
N PHE A 136 -32.88 -17.82 6.73
CA PHE A 136 -32.47 -17.82 8.14
C PHE A 136 -33.12 -16.68 8.94
N LEU A 137 -34.09 -15.96 8.35
CA LEU A 137 -34.70 -14.78 8.94
C LEU A 137 -36.18 -14.99 9.22
N SER A 138 -36.66 -14.41 10.31
CA SER A 138 -38.09 -14.26 10.58
C SER A 138 -38.73 -13.18 9.70
N GLY A 139 -40.06 -13.19 9.59
CA GLY A 139 -40.81 -12.17 8.82
C GLY A 139 -40.47 -10.71 9.22
N PRO A 140 -40.41 -10.36 10.52
CA PRO A 140 -39.99 -9.03 10.95
C PRO A 140 -38.56 -8.68 10.53
N GLU A 141 -37.61 -9.61 10.67
CA GLU A 141 -36.21 -9.37 10.29
C GLU A 141 -36.04 -9.18 8.78
N LEU A 142 -36.80 -9.92 7.96
CA LEU A 142 -36.85 -9.75 6.51
C LEU A 142 -37.30 -8.35 6.10
N THR A 143 -38.14 -7.71 6.91
CA THR A 143 -38.64 -6.36 6.65
C THR A 143 -37.62 -5.28 7.03
N LEU A 144 -36.77 -5.57 8.02
CA LEU A 144 -35.72 -4.67 8.49
C LEU A 144 -34.43 -4.73 7.64
N TRP A 145 -34.29 -5.76 6.80
CA TRP A 145 -33.10 -5.96 5.98
C TRP A 145 -33.28 -5.32 4.58
N PRO A 146 -32.44 -4.34 4.20
CA PRO A 146 -32.55 -3.67 2.91
C PRO A 146 -32.35 -4.61 1.71
N ARG A 147 -33.02 -4.30 0.59
CA ARG A 147 -32.91 -5.04 -0.68
C ARG A 147 -32.17 -4.23 -1.74
N ASN A 148 -31.46 -4.93 -2.61
CA ASN A 148 -30.93 -4.40 -3.85
C ASN A 148 -32.07 -4.17 -4.87
N PRO A 149 -31.84 -3.42 -5.96
CA PRO A 149 -32.84 -3.23 -7.01
C PRO A 149 -33.35 -4.51 -7.66
N ASP A 150 -32.55 -5.59 -7.63
CA ASP A 150 -32.93 -6.92 -8.12
C ASP A 150 -33.78 -7.74 -7.11
N GLY A 151 -34.12 -7.15 -5.96
CA GLY A 151 -34.93 -7.77 -4.91
C GLY A 151 -34.14 -8.63 -3.92
N THR A 152 -32.85 -8.90 -4.16
CA THR A 152 -32.01 -9.69 -3.25
C THR A 152 -31.67 -8.90 -1.99
N LEU A 153 -31.43 -9.58 -0.87
CA LEU A 153 -30.97 -8.91 0.35
C LEU A 153 -29.57 -8.31 0.14
N VAL A 154 -29.36 -7.13 0.70
CA VAL A 154 -28.04 -6.49 0.67
C VAL A 154 -27.04 -7.30 1.49
N THR A 155 -25.94 -7.73 0.88
CA THR A 155 -24.86 -8.50 1.53
C THR A 155 -23.52 -7.77 1.56
N GLU A 156 -23.47 -6.54 1.03
CA GLU A 156 -22.25 -5.74 0.99
C GLU A 156 -21.84 -5.29 2.39
N ARG A 157 -20.62 -5.64 2.82
CA ARG A 157 -20.06 -5.31 4.15
C ARG A 157 -20.34 -3.88 4.62
N SER A 158 -20.17 -2.88 3.75
CA SER A 158 -20.34 -1.47 4.11
C SER A 158 -21.78 -1.12 4.48
N LYS A 159 -22.76 -1.79 3.87
CA LYS A 159 -24.18 -1.60 4.14
C LYS A 159 -24.64 -2.44 5.34
N LEU A 160 -24.10 -3.67 5.48
CA LEU A 160 -24.43 -4.56 6.61
C LEU A 160 -24.12 -3.95 7.98
N LYS A 161 -23.11 -3.08 8.07
CA LYS A 161 -22.72 -2.39 9.30
C LYS A 161 -23.91 -1.75 10.03
N ASP A 162 -24.84 -1.16 9.28
CA ASP A 162 -25.95 -0.38 9.83
C ASP A 162 -27.26 -1.19 9.90
N VAL A 163 -27.26 -2.44 9.44
CA VAL A 163 -28.43 -3.33 9.49
C VAL A 163 -28.52 -3.98 10.86
N LYS A 164 -29.50 -3.56 11.67
CA LYS A 164 -29.71 -4.03 13.05
C LYS A 164 -30.44 -5.38 13.13
N VAL A 165 -30.03 -6.34 12.30
CA VAL A 165 -30.48 -7.73 12.33
C VAL A 165 -29.32 -8.60 12.77
N GLU A 166 -29.55 -9.57 13.65
CA GLU A 166 -28.47 -10.36 14.26
C GLU A 166 -27.61 -11.06 13.21
N LEU A 167 -28.23 -11.74 12.24
CA LEU A 167 -27.52 -12.40 11.16
C LEU A 167 -26.70 -11.41 10.31
N ALA A 168 -27.22 -10.20 10.03
CA ALA A 168 -26.49 -9.16 9.31
C ALA A 168 -25.24 -8.72 10.07
N GLN A 169 -25.36 -8.54 11.38
CA GLN A 169 -24.23 -8.18 12.24
C GLN A 169 -23.20 -9.31 12.31
N ARG A 170 -23.63 -10.57 12.44
CA ARG A 170 -22.71 -11.74 12.38
C ARG A 170 -21.95 -11.80 11.05
N MET A 171 -22.63 -11.58 9.93
CA MET A 171 -22.01 -11.48 8.60
C MET A 171 -21.04 -10.30 8.51
N TYR A 172 -21.41 -9.13 9.03
CA TYR A 172 -20.52 -7.96 9.07
C TYR A 172 -19.24 -8.26 9.88
N PHE A 173 -19.37 -8.81 11.09
CA PHE A 173 -18.22 -9.13 11.94
C PHE A 173 -17.33 -10.23 11.36
N SER A 174 -17.89 -11.24 10.68
CA SER A 174 -17.08 -12.25 9.97
C SER A 174 -16.29 -11.66 8.80
N MET A 175 -16.91 -10.75 8.04
CA MET A 175 -16.23 -9.98 6.99
C MET A 175 -15.14 -9.06 7.53
N MET A 176 -15.34 -8.46 8.71
CA MET A 176 -14.34 -7.66 9.39
C MET A 176 -13.19 -8.52 9.91
N TYR A 177 -13.47 -9.69 10.50
CA TYR A 177 -12.46 -10.65 10.93
C TYR A 177 -11.57 -11.07 9.75
N THR A 178 -12.12 -11.56 8.65
CA THR A 178 -11.30 -12.04 7.52
C THR A 178 -10.40 -10.94 6.95
N ARG A 179 -10.91 -9.70 6.92
CA ARG A 179 -10.15 -8.54 6.42
C ARG A 179 -9.05 -8.06 7.37
N TYR A 180 -9.27 -8.17 8.68
CA TYR A 180 -8.40 -7.54 9.69
C TYR A 180 -7.77 -8.51 10.69
N LYS A 181 -7.92 -9.83 10.53
CA LYS A 181 -7.38 -10.87 11.44
C LYS A 181 -5.89 -10.72 11.74
N ASN A 182 -5.11 -10.13 10.83
CA ASN A 182 -3.68 -9.84 11.08
C ASN A 182 -3.46 -8.93 12.30
N ILE A 183 -4.42 -8.07 12.66
CA ILE A 183 -4.29 -7.20 13.83
C ILE A 183 -4.33 -7.97 15.16
N LEU A 184 -4.93 -9.17 15.20
CA LEU A 184 -4.94 -10.05 16.38
C LEU A 184 -3.53 -10.41 16.82
N ARG A 185 -2.59 -10.39 15.88
CA ARG A 185 -1.19 -10.73 16.09
C ARG A 185 -0.27 -9.50 16.05
N LEU A 186 -0.82 -8.28 16.01
CA LEU A 186 -0.03 -7.05 16.08
C LEU A 186 0.52 -6.91 17.51
N GLN A 187 1.84 -6.90 17.65
CA GLN A 187 2.51 -6.83 18.95
C GLN A 187 2.96 -5.39 19.26
N VAL A 188 2.85 -5.00 20.52
CA VAL A 188 3.27 -3.68 21.02
C VAL A 188 4.10 -3.92 22.27
N ASP A 189 5.25 -3.27 22.36
CA ASP A 189 6.15 -3.39 23.50
C ASP A 189 5.58 -2.68 24.75
N PHE A 190 6.28 -2.84 25.88
CA PHE A 190 5.90 -2.19 27.16
C PHE A 190 5.95 -0.65 27.10
N ARG A 191 6.56 -0.05 26.07
CA ARG A 191 6.63 1.40 25.85
C ARG A 191 5.52 1.89 24.92
N GLY A 192 4.60 1.03 24.51
CA GLY A 192 3.50 1.36 23.60
C GLY A 192 3.95 1.46 22.14
N LYS A 193 5.01 0.76 21.73
CA LYS A 193 5.55 0.81 20.37
C LYS A 193 5.43 -0.52 19.64
N HIS A 194 4.91 -0.48 18.42
CA HIS A 194 5.01 -1.57 17.48
C HIS A 194 6.32 -1.47 16.70
N HIS A 195 7.06 -2.57 16.60
CA HIS A 195 8.31 -2.62 15.86
C HIS A 195 8.12 -3.53 14.65
N GLU A 196 8.47 -3.02 13.47
CA GLU A 196 8.44 -3.78 12.23
C GLU A 196 9.64 -3.46 11.36
N TRP A 197 10.28 -4.50 10.85
CA TRP A 197 11.33 -4.39 9.85
C TRP A 197 10.68 -3.99 8.52
N PRO A 198 11.00 -2.80 7.96
CA PRO A 198 10.34 -2.33 6.74
C PRO A 198 10.54 -3.27 5.54
N ASN A 199 11.63 -4.04 5.55
CA ASN A 199 12.02 -4.93 4.47
C ASN A 199 12.12 -4.20 3.11
N PRO A 200 13.13 -3.31 2.97
CA PRO A 200 13.35 -2.56 1.74
C PRO A 200 13.70 -3.51 0.60
N PHE A 201 13.38 -3.14 -0.65
CA PHE A 201 13.60 -3.96 -1.85
C PHE A 201 12.87 -5.31 -1.85
N GLY A 202 11.85 -5.46 -0.99
CA GLY A 202 11.09 -6.70 -0.87
C GLY A 202 10.11 -6.96 -2.03
N SER A 203 9.87 -5.97 -2.89
CA SER A 203 9.05 -6.07 -4.09
C SER A 203 9.83 -5.64 -5.33
N SER A 204 9.44 -6.14 -6.51
CA SER A 204 10.06 -5.74 -7.77
C SER A 204 9.83 -4.27 -8.11
N THR A 205 8.77 -3.63 -7.59
CA THR A 205 8.54 -2.19 -7.76
C THR A 205 9.34 -1.32 -6.79
N GLY A 206 10.18 -1.91 -5.94
CA GLY A 206 10.97 -1.18 -4.94
C GLY A 206 10.22 -0.84 -3.65
N ARG A 207 8.90 -1.06 -3.59
CA ARG A 207 8.11 -0.88 -2.35
C ARG A 207 8.64 -1.76 -1.24
N GLU A 208 8.60 -1.20 -0.03
CA GLU A 208 8.78 -1.93 1.22
C GLU A 208 7.73 -3.03 1.36
N ALA A 209 8.16 -4.21 1.82
CA ALA A 209 7.30 -5.37 1.94
C ALA A 209 7.50 -6.07 3.29
N PRO A 210 7.16 -5.41 4.42
CA PRO A 210 7.31 -5.98 5.75
C PRO A 210 6.56 -7.30 5.87
N LYS A 211 6.89 -8.15 6.83
CA LYS A 211 6.24 -9.47 6.99
C LYS A 211 5.48 -9.53 8.32
N GLY A 212 4.64 -10.56 8.45
CA GLY A 212 3.80 -10.76 9.63
C GLY A 212 2.71 -9.71 9.79
N SER A 213 2.35 -9.47 11.04
CA SER A 213 1.31 -8.53 11.46
C SER A 213 1.85 -7.11 11.45
N SER A 214 2.02 -6.56 10.25
CA SER A 214 2.63 -5.25 10.05
C SER A 214 1.57 -4.13 10.05
N PHE A 215 1.94 -2.99 10.63
CA PHE A 215 1.22 -1.73 10.56
C PHE A 215 0.96 -1.28 9.12
N ASN A 216 1.91 -1.54 8.19
CA ASN A 216 1.74 -1.26 6.75
C ASN A 216 0.50 -1.91 6.13
N TYR A 217 0.07 -3.08 6.63
CA TYR A 217 -1.07 -3.80 6.08
C TYR A 217 -2.42 -3.38 6.67
N LEU A 218 -2.42 -2.52 7.69
CA LEU A 218 -3.65 -1.97 8.25
C LEU A 218 -4.20 -0.89 7.32
N SER A 219 -5.52 -0.80 7.19
CA SER A 219 -6.15 0.30 6.42
C SER A 219 -5.82 1.66 7.05
N LYS A 220 -5.76 2.73 6.24
CA LYS A 220 -5.51 4.11 6.70
C LYS A 220 -6.36 4.50 7.93
N THR A 221 -7.66 4.21 7.90
CA THR A 221 -8.57 4.47 9.03
C THR A 221 -8.13 3.76 10.32
N ILE A 222 -7.70 2.51 10.25
CA ILE A 222 -7.24 1.76 11.42
C ILE A 222 -5.88 2.29 11.89
N ARG A 223 -4.95 2.56 10.97
CA ARG A 223 -3.65 3.16 11.30
C ARG A 223 -3.84 4.44 12.10
N ASN A 224 -4.65 5.37 11.59
CA ASN A 224 -4.92 6.64 12.24
C ASN A 224 -5.64 6.48 13.58
N HIS A 225 -6.53 5.50 13.70
CA HIS A 225 -7.19 5.20 14.97
C HIS A 225 -6.21 4.69 16.04
N LEU A 226 -5.21 3.90 15.64
CA LEU A 226 -4.23 3.29 16.53
C LEU A 226 -3.05 4.20 16.84
N LEU A 227 -2.64 5.08 15.92
CA LEU A 227 -1.51 5.99 16.13
C LEU A 227 -1.73 6.87 17.35
N HIS A 228 -0.70 6.93 18.20
CA HIS A 228 -0.80 7.62 19.46
C HIS A 228 0.56 8.15 19.91
N PRO A 229 0.84 9.45 19.77
CA PRO A 229 2.07 10.02 20.28
C PRO A 229 2.16 9.83 21.79
N LYS A 230 3.37 9.92 22.35
CA LYS A 230 3.53 10.00 23.81
C LYS A 230 3.13 11.38 24.30
N LYS A 231 2.86 11.51 25.60
CA LYS A 231 2.57 12.81 26.22
C LYS A 231 3.75 13.76 25.94
N GLY A 232 3.44 14.95 25.42
CA GLY A 232 4.44 15.93 25.01
C GLY A 232 4.92 15.80 23.57
N ASP A 233 4.55 14.75 22.86
CA ASP A 233 4.87 14.56 21.43
C ASP A 233 3.64 14.78 20.53
N GLN A 234 3.92 14.92 19.25
CA GLN A 234 2.96 14.93 18.16
C GLN A 234 3.44 14.01 17.03
N ILE A 235 2.48 13.50 16.25
CA ILE A 235 2.77 12.77 15.01
C ILE A 235 2.07 13.50 13.86
N PHE A 236 2.80 13.73 12.78
CA PHE A 236 2.24 14.14 11.50
C PHE A 236 2.46 13.04 10.47
N VAL A 237 1.40 12.77 9.73
CA VAL A 237 1.36 11.78 8.65
C VAL A 237 1.17 12.54 7.35
N LEU A 238 2.21 12.59 6.52
CA LEU A 238 2.20 13.30 5.25
C LEU A 238 2.10 12.30 4.10
N ASP A 239 1.21 12.56 3.14
CA ASP A 239 0.93 11.68 2.00
C ASP A 239 1.00 12.49 0.70
N TYR A 240 1.72 12.01 -0.32
CA TYR A 240 1.77 12.71 -1.61
C TYR A 240 0.37 12.78 -2.24
N SER A 241 -0.06 14.00 -2.58
CA SER A 241 -1.35 14.19 -3.23
C SER A 241 -1.28 13.69 -4.67
N SER A 242 -2.08 12.66 -5.00
CA SER A 242 -2.21 12.10 -6.35
C SER A 242 -0.86 11.75 -7.02
N GLN A 243 0.06 11.17 -6.24
CA GLN A 243 1.45 10.92 -6.64
C GLN A 243 1.58 10.23 -8.00
N GLU A 244 0.83 9.14 -8.22
CA GLU A 244 0.94 8.31 -9.42
C GLU A 244 0.59 9.08 -10.72
N PRO A 245 -0.60 9.69 -10.88
CA PRO A 245 -0.93 10.45 -12.08
C PRO A 245 -0.12 11.75 -12.23
N ALA A 246 0.26 12.41 -11.13
CA ALA A 246 1.08 13.61 -11.19
C ALA A 246 2.53 13.30 -11.63
N SER A 247 3.09 12.17 -11.17
CA SER A 247 4.39 11.68 -11.64
C SER A 247 4.33 11.31 -13.13
N LEU A 248 3.24 10.70 -13.58
CA LEU A 248 3.04 10.41 -14.99
C LEU A 248 3.01 11.69 -15.84
N ALA A 249 2.27 12.72 -15.42
CA ALA A 249 2.24 14.01 -16.11
C ALA A 249 3.65 14.60 -16.28
N ALA A 250 4.49 14.50 -15.24
CA ALA A 250 5.87 14.95 -15.30
C ALA A 250 6.71 14.12 -16.29
N LEU A 251 6.65 12.79 -16.19
CA LEU A 251 7.39 11.87 -17.05
C LEU A 251 7.03 11.99 -18.54
N THR A 252 5.80 12.41 -18.85
CA THR A 252 5.31 12.59 -20.22
C THR A 252 5.38 14.05 -20.70
N GLY A 253 5.80 14.98 -19.84
CA GLY A 253 5.75 16.42 -20.11
C GLY A 253 4.34 16.93 -20.40
N ASP A 254 3.30 16.30 -19.84
CA ASP A 254 1.91 16.71 -20.01
C ASP A 254 1.59 17.94 -19.14
N HIS A 255 1.77 19.12 -19.74
CA HIS A 255 1.50 20.39 -19.09
C HIS A 255 0.01 20.60 -18.76
N GLU A 256 -0.92 19.99 -19.49
CA GLU A 256 -2.35 20.14 -19.21
C GLU A 256 -2.78 19.31 -17.99
N LEU A 257 -2.26 18.09 -17.89
CA LEU A 257 -2.48 17.22 -16.74
C LEU A 257 -1.75 17.78 -15.50
N TRP A 258 -0.55 18.32 -15.66
CA TRP A 258 0.17 19.02 -14.59
C TRP A 258 -0.56 20.29 -14.14
N ALA A 259 -1.06 21.12 -15.08
CA ALA A 259 -1.85 22.30 -14.74
C ALA A 259 -3.14 21.92 -13.98
N ALA A 260 -3.82 20.85 -14.39
CA ALA A 260 -4.97 20.32 -13.66
C ALA A 260 -4.60 19.87 -12.25
N TYR A 261 -3.45 19.22 -12.10
CA TYR A 261 -2.91 18.89 -10.79
C TYR A 261 -2.71 20.15 -9.94
N LEU A 262 -2.09 21.21 -10.47
CA LEU A 262 -1.81 22.46 -9.75
C LEU A 262 -3.06 23.23 -9.30
N LYS A 263 -4.17 23.15 -10.04
CA LYS A 263 -5.41 23.88 -9.70
C LYS A 263 -6.10 23.42 -8.41
N GLY A 264 -5.82 22.20 -7.93
CA GLY A 264 -6.44 21.67 -6.71
C GLY A 264 -6.65 20.17 -6.77
N ASP A 265 -7.88 19.72 -6.57
CA ASP A 265 -8.20 18.29 -6.63
C ASP A 265 -8.16 17.78 -8.08
N LEU A 266 -7.08 17.08 -8.42
CA LEU A 266 -6.87 16.53 -9.77
C LEU A 266 -8.08 15.74 -10.27
N TYR A 267 -8.71 14.92 -9.43
CA TYR A 267 -9.79 14.05 -9.88
C TYR A 267 -11.08 14.82 -10.13
N LEU A 268 -11.39 15.83 -9.33
CA LEU A 268 -12.54 16.71 -9.59
C LEU A 268 -12.31 17.54 -10.86
N GLU A 269 -11.10 18.08 -11.05
CA GLU A 269 -10.73 18.82 -12.26
C GLU A 269 -10.90 17.94 -13.51
N LEU A 270 -10.34 16.72 -13.50
CA LEU A 270 -10.45 15.79 -14.62
C LEU A 270 -11.89 15.29 -14.83
N GLN A 271 -12.65 15.08 -13.76
CA GLN A 271 -14.04 14.66 -13.85
C GLN A 271 -14.90 15.70 -14.57
N SER A 272 -14.65 16.98 -14.30
CA SER A 272 -15.41 18.09 -14.88
C SER A 272 -15.23 18.24 -16.40
N ARG A 273 -14.21 17.61 -16.99
CA ARG A 273 -13.91 17.67 -18.43
C ARG A 273 -14.93 16.92 -19.28
N SER A 274 -15.76 16.05 -18.70
CA SER A 274 -16.77 15.29 -19.44
C SER A 274 -18.02 15.01 -18.62
N ALA A 275 -19.19 15.35 -19.18
CA ALA A 275 -20.48 15.05 -18.56
C ALA A 275 -20.74 13.54 -18.40
N ALA A 276 -20.00 12.68 -19.14
CA ALA A 276 -20.10 11.23 -19.02
C ALA A 276 -19.76 10.72 -17.61
N PHE A 277 -19.02 11.49 -16.82
CA PHE A 277 -18.61 11.12 -15.46
C PHE A 277 -19.47 11.76 -14.36
N ALA A 278 -20.55 12.48 -14.69
CA ALA A 278 -21.35 13.24 -13.72
C ALA A 278 -21.92 12.36 -12.58
N GLU A 279 -22.30 11.13 -12.89
CA GLU A 279 -22.89 10.18 -11.94
C GLU A 279 -21.86 9.44 -11.06
N LEU A 280 -20.56 9.62 -11.33
CA LEU A 280 -19.51 9.01 -10.52
C LEU A 280 -19.21 9.90 -9.31
N ASP A 281 -19.19 9.32 -8.11
CA ASP A 281 -18.55 10.01 -7.00
C ASP A 281 -17.04 10.13 -7.24
N ARG A 282 -16.39 11.12 -6.62
CA ARG A 282 -14.94 11.37 -6.74
C ARG A 282 -14.09 10.11 -6.49
N ALA A 283 -14.43 9.29 -5.49
CA ALA A 283 -13.64 8.11 -5.15
C ALA A 283 -13.76 7.02 -6.22
N SER A 284 -14.95 6.87 -6.82
CA SER A 284 -15.22 5.99 -7.95
C SER A 284 -14.51 6.47 -9.20
N PHE A 285 -14.52 7.78 -9.49
CA PHE A 285 -13.80 8.36 -10.62
C PHE A 285 -12.27 8.24 -10.46
N LYS A 286 -11.72 8.49 -9.26
CA LYS A 286 -10.31 8.22 -8.93
C LYS A 286 -9.94 6.77 -9.23
N ARG A 287 -10.74 5.80 -8.77
CA ARG A 287 -10.50 4.37 -9.05
C ARG A 287 -10.57 4.05 -10.54
N LEU A 288 -11.41 4.75 -11.30
CA LEU A 288 -11.53 4.58 -12.75
C LEU A 288 -10.30 5.11 -13.47
N CYS A 289 -9.83 6.32 -13.15
CA CYS A 289 -8.59 6.90 -13.69
C CYS A 289 -7.39 5.99 -13.45
N ILE A 290 -7.19 5.53 -12.20
CA ILE A 290 -6.08 4.63 -11.87
C ILE A 290 -6.20 3.29 -12.60
N ALA A 291 -7.41 2.73 -12.71
CA ALA A 291 -7.63 1.50 -13.46
C ALA A 291 -7.35 1.67 -14.96
N HIS A 292 -7.69 2.83 -15.54
CA HIS A 292 -7.40 3.21 -16.92
C HIS A 292 -5.90 3.27 -17.19
N LEU A 293 -5.16 4.01 -16.35
CA LEU A 293 -3.70 4.08 -16.44
C LEU A 293 -3.05 2.69 -16.29
N TYR A 294 -3.72 1.77 -15.60
CA TYR A 294 -3.31 0.35 -15.49
C TYR A 294 -3.97 -0.57 -16.50
N GLY A 295 -4.54 -0.03 -17.58
CA GLY A 295 -4.98 -0.79 -18.74
C GLY A 295 -6.27 -1.59 -18.56
N ILE A 296 -7.20 -1.15 -17.71
CA ILE A 296 -8.56 -1.71 -17.71
C ILE A 296 -9.19 -1.53 -19.09
N THR A 297 -9.90 -2.56 -19.57
CA THR A 297 -10.60 -2.51 -20.86
C THR A 297 -12.05 -2.07 -20.67
N PRO A 298 -12.79 -1.67 -21.73
CA PRO A 298 -14.23 -1.42 -21.64
C PRO A 298 -15.02 -2.57 -21.02
N SER A 299 -14.67 -3.82 -21.34
CA SER A 299 -15.26 -5.01 -20.71
C SER A 299 -14.95 -5.08 -19.20
N GLY A 300 -13.72 -4.72 -18.81
CA GLY A 300 -13.33 -4.59 -17.41
C GLY A 300 -14.11 -3.49 -16.67
N ILE A 301 -14.28 -2.32 -17.31
CA ILE A 301 -15.08 -1.21 -16.78
C ILE A 301 -16.53 -1.67 -16.57
N ARG A 302 -17.15 -2.26 -17.60
CA ARG A 302 -18.51 -2.81 -17.55
C ARG A 302 -18.71 -3.73 -16.35
N LYS A 303 -17.82 -4.71 -16.17
CA LYS A 303 -17.89 -5.68 -15.08
C LYS A 303 -17.67 -5.03 -13.71
N LYS A 304 -16.65 -4.18 -13.59
CA LYS A 304 -16.24 -3.58 -12.31
C LYS A 304 -17.22 -2.54 -11.79
N TYR A 305 -17.80 -1.74 -12.68
CA TYR A 305 -18.72 -0.65 -12.34
C TYR A 305 -20.19 -1.01 -12.59
N ARG A 306 -20.48 -2.22 -13.11
CA ARG A 306 -21.84 -2.73 -13.38
C ARG A 306 -22.67 -1.77 -14.25
N VAL A 307 -22.03 -1.20 -15.28
CA VAL A 307 -22.67 -0.29 -16.25
C VAL A 307 -22.96 -0.99 -17.57
N SER A 308 -23.74 -0.36 -18.46
CA SER A 308 -24.00 -0.89 -19.80
C SER A 308 -22.72 -0.91 -20.65
N PRO A 309 -22.63 -1.79 -21.68
CA PRO A 309 -21.50 -1.77 -22.63
C PRO A 309 -21.27 -0.39 -23.25
N THR A 310 -22.33 0.34 -23.57
CA THR A 310 -22.27 1.68 -24.14
C THR A 310 -21.63 2.68 -23.19
N VAL A 311 -22.05 2.71 -21.92
CA VAL A 311 -21.46 3.61 -20.91
C VAL A 311 -19.98 3.28 -20.70
N ALA A 312 -19.62 2.00 -20.63
CA ALA A 312 -18.23 1.59 -20.47
C ALA A 312 -17.34 2.00 -21.66
N ALA A 313 -17.85 1.94 -22.88
CA ALA A 313 -17.15 2.39 -24.07
C ALA A 313 -16.98 3.92 -24.10
N ILE A 314 -18.01 4.66 -23.69
CA ILE A 314 -17.93 6.13 -23.56
C ILE A 314 -16.85 6.50 -22.53
N TRP A 315 -16.89 5.91 -21.32
CA TRP A 315 -15.88 6.20 -20.30
C TRP A 315 -14.45 5.91 -20.76
N ASP A 316 -14.20 4.77 -21.42
CA ASP A 316 -12.87 4.45 -21.98
C ASP A 316 -12.43 5.49 -23.02
N ARG A 317 -13.33 5.92 -23.92
CA ARG A 317 -13.04 6.95 -24.93
C ARG A 317 -12.66 8.28 -24.27
N GLU A 318 -13.46 8.75 -23.32
CA GLU A 318 -13.23 10.01 -22.61
C GLU A 318 -11.91 9.98 -21.83
N LEU A 319 -11.57 8.86 -21.18
CA LEU A 319 -10.29 8.70 -20.49
C LEU A 319 -9.09 8.67 -21.44
N ARG A 320 -9.24 8.14 -22.66
CA ARG A 320 -8.20 8.22 -23.69
C ARG A 320 -7.95 9.65 -24.16
N VAL A 321 -9.00 10.48 -24.19
CA VAL A 321 -8.89 11.92 -24.49
C VAL A 321 -8.23 12.67 -23.33
N ILE A 322 -8.47 12.27 -22.08
CA ILE A 322 -7.85 12.89 -20.90
C ILE A 322 -6.36 12.52 -20.75
N PHE A 323 -5.97 11.27 -21.07
CA PHE A 323 -4.62 10.75 -20.82
C PHE A 323 -3.85 10.34 -22.11
N PRO A 324 -3.86 11.13 -23.20
CA PRO A 324 -3.31 10.68 -24.47
C PRO A 324 -1.81 10.41 -24.39
N ARG A 325 -1.06 11.29 -23.70
CA ARG A 325 0.40 11.17 -23.55
C ARG A 325 0.79 10.03 -22.62
N GLU A 326 0.07 9.86 -21.51
CA GLU A 326 0.32 8.77 -20.55
C GLU A 326 0.02 7.40 -21.17
N ASN A 327 -1.04 7.30 -21.95
CA ASN A 327 -1.35 6.07 -22.67
C ASN A 327 -0.22 5.70 -23.64
N ALA A 328 0.23 6.65 -24.47
CA ALA A 328 1.29 6.44 -25.44
C ALA A 328 2.62 6.06 -24.77
N TYR A 329 3.01 6.79 -23.72
CA TYR A 329 4.21 6.49 -22.94
C TYR A 329 4.17 5.08 -22.34
N LEU A 330 3.07 4.73 -21.67
CA LEU A 330 2.93 3.43 -21.03
C LEU A 330 2.83 2.28 -22.05
N ASP A 331 2.17 2.49 -23.20
CA ASP A 331 2.13 1.50 -24.28
C ASP A 331 3.53 1.25 -24.87
N GLN A 332 4.29 2.32 -25.11
CA GLN A 332 5.68 2.21 -25.55
C GLN A 332 6.52 1.44 -24.53
N LYS A 333 6.43 1.78 -23.24
CA LYS A 333 7.17 1.10 -22.17
C LYS A 333 6.83 -0.38 -22.06
N VAL A 334 5.56 -0.75 -22.27
CA VAL A 334 5.13 -2.16 -22.33
C VAL A 334 5.77 -2.88 -23.51
N GLN A 335 5.80 -2.26 -24.69
CA GLN A 335 6.41 -2.85 -25.88
C GLN A 335 7.92 -3.04 -25.70
N GLU A 336 8.61 -2.03 -25.17
CA GLU A 336 10.04 -2.08 -24.82
C GLU A 336 10.31 -3.25 -23.85
N ALA A 337 9.54 -3.34 -22.76
CA ALA A 337 9.70 -4.38 -21.76
C ALA A 337 9.50 -5.79 -22.33
N ARG A 338 8.47 -5.98 -23.18
CA ARG A 338 8.20 -7.26 -23.84
C ARG A 338 9.32 -7.65 -24.80
N LYS A 339 9.89 -6.68 -25.53
CA LYS A 339 11.02 -6.93 -26.45
C LYS A 339 12.29 -7.30 -25.69
N GLN A 340 12.53 -6.67 -24.54
CA GLN A 340 13.73 -6.88 -23.72
C GLN A 340 13.61 -8.10 -22.79
N GLY A 341 12.39 -8.56 -22.49
CA GLY A 341 12.12 -9.63 -21.52
C GLY A 341 12.13 -9.18 -20.07
N TYR A 342 12.27 -7.87 -19.80
CA TYR A 342 12.17 -7.28 -18.46
C TYR A 342 11.77 -5.81 -18.54
N ALA A 343 11.17 -5.29 -17.46
CA ALA A 343 10.94 -3.87 -17.23
C ALA A 343 11.92 -3.37 -16.17
N GLU A 344 12.46 -2.16 -16.32
CA GLU A 344 13.42 -1.57 -15.38
C GLU A 344 13.16 -0.07 -15.15
N VAL A 345 13.29 0.36 -13.89
CA VAL A 345 13.21 1.77 -13.44
C VAL A 345 14.11 1.95 -12.23
N PHE A 346 15.08 2.86 -12.28
CA PHE A 346 16.00 3.18 -11.16
C PHE A 346 16.63 1.94 -10.48
N GLY A 347 17.04 0.95 -11.28
CA GLY A 347 17.60 -0.31 -10.80
C GLY A 347 16.59 -1.32 -10.25
N PHE A 348 15.31 -0.96 -10.11
CA PHE A 348 14.24 -1.92 -9.89
C PHE A 348 13.92 -2.64 -11.19
N ARG A 349 13.80 -3.97 -11.16
CA ARG A 349 13.55 -4.78 -12.35
C ARG A 349 12.42 -5.77 -12.11
N ARG A 350 11.67 -6.06 -13.16
CA ARG A 350 10.66 -7.11 -13.22
C ARG A 350 10.84 -7.94 -14.49
N ALA A 351 10.91 -9.27 -14.35
CA ALA A 351 10.89 -10.17 -15.50
C ALA A 351 9.54 -10.07 -16.24
N VAL A 352 9.59 -10.15 -17.57
CA VAL A 352 8.42 -10.13 -18.45
C VAL A 352 8.36 -11.43 -19.23
N ASP A 353 7.38 -12.24 -18.87
CA ASP A 353 7.04 -13.47 -19.57
C ASP A 353 5.88 -13.23 -20.56
N THR A 354 5.61 -14.20 -21.44
CA THR A 354 4.57 -14.10 -22.49
C THR A 354 3.17 -13.84 -21.92
N ASP A 355 2.86 -14.41 -20.76
CA ASP A 355 1.60 -14.29 -20.03
C ASP A 355 1.55 -13.08 -19.08
N THR A 356 2.63 -12.29 -18.98
CA THR A 356 2.66 -11.12 -18.12
C THR A 356 1.61 -10.11 -18.60
N LYS A 357 0.65 -9.81 -17.74
CA LYS A 357 -0.46 -8.89 -18.03
C LYS A 357 0.06 -7.49 -18.30
N THR A 358 -0.46 -6.84 -19.33
CA THR A 358 -0.16 -5.43 -19.65
C THR A 358 -0.40 -4.51 -18.47
N SER A 359 -1.45 -4.76 -17.68
CA SER A 359 -1.75 -3.98 -16.46
C SER A 359 -0.62 -4.02 -15.45
N THR A 360 0.03 -5.16 -15.30
CA THR A 360 1.14 -5.35 -14.37
C THR A 360 2.38 -4.57 -14.81
N LEU A 361 2.64 -4.51 -16.12
CA LEU A 361 3.75 -3.75 -16.68
C LEU A 361 3.52 -2.25 -16.59
N ARG A 362 2.34 -1.76 -16.99
CA ARG A 362 1.97 -0.35 -16.83
C ARG A 362 2.08 0.11 -15.38
N ASN A 363 1.56 -0.70 -14.46
CA ASN A 363 1.65 -0.44 -13.03
C ASN A 363 3.09 -0.38 -12.52
N PHE A 364 3.96 -1.30 -12.96
CA PHE A 364 5.36 -1.33 -12.56
C PHE A 364 6.07 -0.01 -12.86
N TYR A 365 5.94 0.53 -14.08
CA TYR A 365 6.63 1.75 -14.50
C TYR A 365 6.26 2.97 -13.67
N VAL A 366 5.01 3.05 -13.20
CA VAL A 366 4.55 4.16 -12.35
C VAL A 366 4.97 3.94 -10.90
N GLN A 367 4.71 2.74 -10.36
CA GLN A 367 5.00 2.44 -8.95
C GLN A 367 6.48 2.46 -8.62
N ALA A 368 7.34 2.06 -9.56
CA ALA A 368 8.78 2.06 -9.34
C ALA A 368 9.35 3.47 -9.19
N VAL A 369 8.88 4.44 -9.99
CA VAL A 369 9.24 5.87 -9.83
C VAL A 369 8.78 6.39 -8.47
N CYS A 370 7.52 6.13 -8.12
CA CYS A 370 6.95 6.57 -6.83
C CYS A 370 7.70 5.96 -5.63
N SER A 371 8.11 4.69 -5.73
CA SER A 371 8.88 4.00 -4.68
C SER A 371 10.31 4.53 -4.58
N TYR A 372 10.93 4.88 -5.71
CA TYR A 372 12.24 5.52 -5.73
C TYR A 372 12.19 6.89 -5.03
N MET A 373 11.15 7.67 -5.30
CA MET A 373 10.90 8.96 -4.64
C MET A 373 10.72 8.79 -3.11
N LEU A 374 9.94 7.81 -2.66
CA LEU A 374 9.80 7.54 -1.22
C LEU A 374 11.14 7.12 -0.58
N ARG A 375 11.95 6.32 -1.28
CA ARG A 375 13.30 5.95 -0.83
C ARG A 375 14.19 7.19 -0.64
N LYS A 376 14.23 8.07 -1.63
CA LYS A 376 15.00 9.33 -1.58
C LYS A 376 14.52 10.23 -0.45
N LEU A 377 13.20 10.30 -0.25
CA LEU A 377 12.59 11.03 0.86
C LEU A 377 13.04 10.48 2.21
N CYS A 378 12.99 9.16 2.42
CA CYS A 378 13.45 8.55 3.66
C CYS A 378 14.91 8.91 3.96
N ILE A 379 15.79 8.87 2.96
CA ILE A 379 17.20 9.26 3.11
C ILE A 379 17.32 10.75 3.47
N LYS A 380 16.63 11.63 2.73
CA LYS A 380 16.65 13.08 2.94
C LYS A 380 16.20 13.46 4.35
N LEU A 381 15.13 12.84 4.85
CA LEU A 381 14.63 13.10 6.20
C LEU A 381 15.63 12.69 7.28
N GLU A 382 16.32 11.55 7.12
CA GLU A 382 17.39 11.17 8.06
C GLU A 382 18.59 12.14 8.02
N GLN A 383 18.95 12.66 6.84
CA GLN A 383 20.01 13.67 6.69
C GLN A 383 19.63 15.00 7.37
N LEU A 384 18.34 15.34 7.36
CA LEU A 384 17.79 16.50 8.07
C LEU A 384 17.54 16.24 9.56
N ASN A 385 17.90 15.06 10.08
CA ASN A 385 17.60 14.62 11.45
C ASN A 385 16.11 14.61 11.80
N ILE A 386 15.24 14.46 10.80
CA ILE A 386 13.79 14.38 11.01
C ILE A 386 13.43 12.96 11.51
N PRO A 387 12.73 12.84 12.66
CA PRO A 387 12.42 11.57 13.31
C PRO A 387 11.32 10.76 12.60
N LEU A 388 11.65 10.20 11.44
CA LEU A 388 10.78 9.31 10.66
C LEU A 388 10.50 8.01 11.43
N ILE A 389 9.22 7.63 11.58
CA ILE A 389 8.79 6.40 12.28
C ILE A 389 8.30 5.31 11.33
N PHE A 390 7.70 5.66 10.19
CA PHE A 390 7.31 4.71 9.15
C PHE A 390 7.25 5.36 7.76
N ALA A 391 7.25 4.53 6.72
CA ALA A 391 6.99 4.93 5.34
C ALA A 391 6.10 3.85 4.68
N ILE A 392 5.01 4.26 4.04
CA ILE A 392 3.97 3.37 3.50
C ILE A 392 3.51 3.93 2.16
N HIS A 393 3.90 3.29 1.06
CA HIS A 393 3.50 3.68 -0.30
C HIS A 393 3.91 5.13 -0.67
N ASP A 394 3.00 6.07 -0.54
CA ASP A 394 3.10 7.51 -0.82
C ASP A 394 3.19 8.36 0.45
N CYS A 395 3.16 7.70 1.63
CA CYS A 395 2.95 8.32 2.91
C CYS A 395 4.14 8.09 3.89
N ILE A 396 4.44 9.09 4.70
CA ILE A 396 5.43 9.05 5.80
C ILE A 396 4.78 9.41 7.13
N GLY A 397 5.30 8.85 8.22
CA GLY A 397 4.96 9.25 9.58
C GLY A 397 6.17 9.79 10.30
N VAL A 398 6.05 10.97 10.92
CA VAL A 398 7.12 11.60 11.70
C VAL A 398 6.62 11.90 13.10
N GLN A 399 7.44 11.62 14.11
CA GLN A 399 7.13 11.89 15.52
C GLN A 399 8.11 12.90 16.09
N THR A 400 7.63 14.06 16.52
CA THR A 400 8.44 15.10 17.18
C THR A 400 7.79 15.59 18.47
N HIS A 401 8.47 16.47 19.20
CA HIS A 401 7.90 17.15 20.35
C HIS A 401 6.76 18.08 19.93
N ALA A 402 5.71 18.21 20.75
CA ALA A 402 4.52 19.00 20.42
C ALA A 402 4.81 20.51 20.26
N THR A 403 5.93 21.00 20.79
CA THR A 403 6.37 22.40 20.63
C THR A 403 7.24 22.63 19.40
N ASP A 404 7.63 21.57 18.69
CA ASP A 404 8.41 21.68 17.46
C ASP A 404 7.48 22.11 16.31
N SER A 405 7.65 23.35 15.87
CA SER A 405 6.87 23.96 14.80
C SER A 405 7.59 23.93 13.45
N GLU A 406 8.85 23.50 13.40
CA GLU A 406 9.69 23.58 12.20
C GLU A 406 9.70 22.27 11.42
N THR A 407 9.69 21.12 12.13
CA THR A 407 9.87 19.81 11.51
C THR A 407 8.79 19.50 10.46
N TYR A 408 7.55 19.95 10.65
CA TYR A 408 6.51 19.80 9.63
C TYR A 408 6.90 20.50 8.31
N ALA A 409 7.25 21.78 8.37
CA ALA A 409 7.58 22.58 7.20
C ALA A 409 8.83 22.03 6.48
N LEU A 410 9.82 21.54 7.25
CA LEU A 410 11.00 20.89 6.68
C LEU A 410 10.66 19.56 6.00
N ALA A 411 9.78 18.75 6.58
CA ALA A 411 9.33 17.49 5.98
C ALA A 411 8.53 17.73 4.71
N GLU A 412 7.58 18.67 4.73
CA GLU A 412 6.79 19.09 3.56
C GLU A 412 7.69 19.62 2.44
N LYS A 413 8.66 20.49 2.77
CA LYS A 413 9.65 20.97 1.81
C LYS A 413 10.49 19.84 1.24
N ALA A 414 10.91 18.88 2.06
CA ALA A 414 11.69 17.72 1.62
C ALA A 414 10.90 16.82 0.65
N MET A 415 9.59 16.64 0.86
CA MET A 415 8.73 15.93 -0.08
C MET A 415 8.70 16.64 -1.45
N ALA A 416 8.50 17.95 -1.45
CA ALA A 416 8.51 18.74 -2.68
C ALA A 416 9.89 18.70 -3.38
N ASP A 417 10.99 18.91 -2.64
CA ASP A 417 12.35 18.90 -3.16
C ASP A 417 12.71 17.54 -3.79
N VAL A 418 12.36 16.44 -3.12
CA VAL A 418 12.66 15.08 -3.62
C VAL A 418 11.82 14.75 -4.85
N SER A 419 10.57 15.21 -4.91
CA SER A 419 9.75 15.00 -6.10
C SER A 419 10.32 15.71 -7.33
N GLU A 420 10.82 16.94 -7.17
CA GLU A 420 11.49 17.69 -8.24
C GLU A 420 12.84 17.07 -8.63
N GLU A 421 13.62 16.57 -7.67
CA GLU A 421 14.86 15.82 -7.95
C GLU A 421 14.60 14.60 -8.86
N VAL A 422 13.49 13.90 -8.63
CA VAL A 422 13.17 12.64 -9.34
C VAL A 422 12.42 12.88 -10.65
N LEU A 423 11.52 13.86 -10.70
CA LEU A 423 10.62 14.12 -11.82
C LEU A 423 11.12 15.20 -12.78
N GLY A 424 12.08 16.03 -12.34
CA GLY A 424 12.60 17.17 -13.10
C GLY A 424 12.14 18.52 -12.55
N GLU A 425 12.84 19.57 -13.00
CA GLU A 425 12.62 20.96 -12.58
C GLU A 425 11.15 21.39 -12.72
N GLY A 426 10.60 22.01 -11.66
CA GLY A 426 9.22 22.50 -11.62
C GLY A 426 8.17 21.44 -11.28
N TYR A 427 8.52 20.15 -11.21
CA TYR A 427 7.60 19.07 -10.85
C TYR A 427 7.59 18.78 -9.35
N ARG A 428 7.23 19.79 -8.56
CA ARG A 428 7.10 19.71 -7.09
C ARG A 428 5.71 19.19 -6.70
N LEU A 429 5.64 17.95 -6.24
CA LEU A 429 4.41 17.35 -5.73
C LEU A 429 4.02 17.95 -4.37
N ARG A 430 2.71 18.15 -4.20
CA ARG A 430 2.08 18.51 -2.93
C ARG A 430 1.91 17.29 -2.03
N CYS A 431 1.71 17.56 -0.75
CA CYS A 431 1.29 16.56 0.23
C CYS A 431 0.08 17.03 1.03
N ASP A 432 -0.72 16.06 1.48
CA ASP A 432 -1.76 16.24 2.47
C ASP A 432 -1.26 15.77 3.84
N CYS A 433 -1.73 16.37 4.94
CA CYS A 433 -1.28 16.03 6.29
C CYS A 433 -2.42 15.66 7.25
N GLU A 434 -2.19 14.64 8.07
CA GLU A 434 -3.03 14.26 9.20
C GLU A 434 -2.25 14.40 10.52
N TYR A 435 -2.82 15.14 11.48
CA TYR A 435 -2.19 15.43 12.78
C TYR A 435 -2.73 14.53 13.89
N HIS A 436 -1.84 14.03 14.73
CA HIS A 436 -2.15 13.29 15.95
C HIS A 436 -1.46 13.96 17.14
N VAL A 437 -2.26 14.43 18.10
CA VAL A 437 -1.82 15.04 19.35
C VAL A 437 -2.54 14.40 20.54
N ILE A 438 -1.91 14.42 21.71
CA ILE A 438 -2.63 14.18 22.97
C ILE A 438 -3.16 15.53 23.44
N ASN A 439 -4.49 15.69 23.49
CA ASN A 439 -5.09 16.84 24.17
C ASN A 439 -4.74 16.75 25.66
N ASN A 440 -4.05 17.76 26.18
CA ASN A 440 -3.62 17.85 27.57
C ASN A 440 -4.75 18.27 28.54
N HIS A 441 -6.01 17.97 28.21
CA HIS A 441 -7.15 18.29 29.07
C HIS A 441 -7.52 17.12 29.97
#